data_AF-A0A7G2JZ00-F1
#
_entry.id   AF-A0A7G2JZ00-F1
#
_cell.length_a   1.000
_cell.length_b   1.000
_cell.length_c   1.000
_cell.angle_alpha   90.00
_cell.angle_beta   90.00
_cell.angle_gamma   90.00
#
_symmetry.space_group_name_H-M   'P 1'
#
loop_
_entity.id
_entity.type
_entity.pdbx_description
1 polymer ?
#
loop_
_entity_poly.entity_id
_entity_poly.type
_entity_poly.pdbx_seq_one_letter_code
_entity_poly.pdbx_strand_id
1 'polypeptide(L)'
;NYDLPDDREDYVHRIGRTGRAGESGVSISFACEEYAMNLPAIEEYIGHSIPVSQYETEALLELPKPYRLKRAVPPQGHTRHRSYHTK
;
A
#
# COMPACT_ATOMS: atom_id res chain seq x y z
N ASN A 1 -2.05 -5.83 12.28
CA ASN A 1 -2.30 -6.65 11.08
C ASN A 1 -1.93 -5.81 9.87
N TYR A 2 -0.85 -6.17 9.16
CA TYR A 2 -0.35 -5.36 8.04
C TYR A 2 -1.18 -5.51 6.77
N ASP A 3 -1.66 -6.72 6.51
CA ASP A 3 -2.55 -7.02 5.39
C ASP A 3 -3.81 -7.70 5.91
N LEU A 4 -4.98 -7.29 5.41
CA LEU A 4 -6.24 -7.93 5.76
C LEU A 4 -6.31 -9.30 5.07
N PRO A 5 -6.56 -10.42 5.78
CA PRO A 5 -6.75 -11.71 5.13
C PRO A 5 -8.04 -11.72 4.31
N ASP A 6 -8.07 -12.56 3.26
CA ASP A 6 -9.26 -12.79 2.45
C ASP A 6 -10.34 -13.58 3.21
N ASP A 7 -9.91 -14.43 4.13
CA ASP A 7 -10.77 -15.26 4.96
C ASP A 7 -11.03 -14.57 6.32
N ARG A 8 -12.30 -14.53 6.71
CA ARG A 8 -12.80 -13.87 7.92
C ARG A 8 -12.51 -14.67 9.20
N GLU A 9 -12.50 -15.99 9.13
CA GLU A 9 -12.08 -16.86 10.23
C GLU A 9 -10.60 -16.63 10.53
N ASP A 10 -9.76 -16.48 9.50
CA ASP A 10 -8.35 -16.11 9.65
C ASP A 10 -8.16 -14.73 10.28
N TYR A 11 -9.01 -13.75 9.95
CA TYR A 11 -9.00 -12.45 10.63
C TYR A 11 -9.19 -12.60 12.14
N VAL A 12 -10.20 -13.36 12.56
CA VAL A 12 -10.50 -13.59 13.98
C VAL A 12 -9.36 -14.31 14.70
N HIS A 13 -8.76 -15.33 14.08
CA HIS A 13 -7.60 -16.02 14.65
C HIS A 13 -6.37 -15.12 14.81
N ARG A 14 -6.18 -14.14 13.92
CA ARG A 14 -5.11 -13.15 14.04
C ARG A 14 -5.35 -12.20 15.21
N ILE A 15 -6.53 -11.57 15.28
CA ILE A 15 -6.82 -10.57 16.31
C ILE A 15 -7.02 -11.18 17.70
N GLY A 16 -7.48 -12.43 17.76
CA GLY A 16 -7.72 -13.18 18.99
C GLY A 16 -6.47 -13.46 19.82
N ARG A 17 -5.27 -13.21 19.28
CA ARG A 17 -3.99 -13.30 20.01
C ARG A 17 -3.71 -12.10 20.92
N THR A 18 -4.47 -11.01 20.79
CA THR A 18 -4.16 -9.76 21.50
C THR A 18 -4.76 -9.69 22.90
N GLY A 19 -5.89 -10.38 23.16
CA GLY A 19 -6.55 -10.41 24.47
C GLY A 19 -5.99 -11.50 25.39
N ARG A 20 -5.98 -11.24 26.71
CA ARG A 20 -5.62 -12.23 27.75
C ARG A 20 -6.74 -12.30 28.80
N ALA A 21 -6.77 -13.37 29.59
CA ALA A 21 -7.77 -13.50 30.66
C ALA A 21 -7.69 -12.30 31.61
N GLY A 22 -8.78 -11.52 31.69
CA GLY A 22 -8.87 -10.32 32.53
C GLY A 22 -8.36 -9.03 31.91
N GLU A 23 -7.74 -9.06 30.73
CA GLU A 23 -7.12 -7.89 30.09
C GLU A 23 -7.62 -7.72 28.65
N SER A 24 -7.88 -6.46 28.26
CA SER A 24 -8.24 -6.15 26.88
C SER A 24 -7.00 -6.14 25.98
N GLY A 25 -7.19 -6.57 24.72
CA GLY A 25 -6.19 -6.51 23.66
C GLY A 25 -6.57 -5.49 22.61
N VAL A 26 -5.58 -4.91 21.94
CA VAL A 26 -5.80 -3.99 20.81
C VAL A 26 -5.16 -4.58 19.56
N SER A 27 -5.92 -4.58 18.46
CA SER A 27 -5.43 -4.90 17.11
C SER A 27 -5.72 -3.74 16.18
N ILE A 28 -4.69 -3.25 15.50
CA ILE A 28 -4.79 -2.25 14.43
C ILE A 28 -4.55 -2.97 13.11
N SER A 29 -5.45 -2.78 12.16
CA SER A 29 -5.38 -3.38 10.83
C SER A 29 -5.18 -2.29 9.78
N PHE A 30 -4.28 -2.53 8.84
CA PHE A 30 -4.11 -1.68 7.67
C PHE A 30 -4.84 -2.31 6.47
N ALA A 31 -5.54 -1.48 5.71
CA ALA A 31 -6.27 -1.90 4.52
C ALA A 31 -6.04 -0.89 3.39
N CYS A 32 -5.83 -1.38 2.18
CA CYS A 32 -5.89 -0.61 0.94
C CYS A 32 -7.25 -0.83 0.26
N GLU A 33 -7.47 -0.19 -0.90
CA GLU A 33 -8.73 -0.32 -1.66
C GLU A 33 -9.13 -1.77 -1.94
N GLU A 34 -8.16 -2.64 -2.23
CA GLU A 34 -8.40 -4.06 -2.47
C GLU A 34 -8.87 -4.79 -1.21
N TYR A 35 -8.17 -4.60 -0.10
CA TYR A 35 -8.50 -5.26 1.17
C TYR A 35 -9.78 -4.72 1.83
N ALA A 36 -10.17 -3.48 1.51
CA ALA A 36 -11.42 -2.91 1.98
C ALA A 36 -12.65 -3.69 1.47
N MET A 37 -12.53 -4.41 0.35
CA MET A 37 -13.61 -5.25 -0.20
C MET A 37 -13.92 -6.47 0.68
N ASN A 38 -12.96 -6.93 1.48
CA ASN A 38 -13.13 -8.07 2.39
C ASN A 38 -13.74 -7.65 3.74
N LEU A 39 -13.74 -6.34 4.05
CA LEU A 39 -14.21 -5.80 5.32
C LEU A 39 -15.68 -6.15 5.62
N PRO A 40 -16.64 -6.06 4.68
CA PRO A 40 -18.04 -6.40 4.96
C PRO A 40 -18.23 -7.84 5.44
N ALA A 41 -17.53 -8.81 4.84
CA ALA A 41 -17.62 -10.21 5.23
C ALA A 41 -17.04 -10.46 6.63
N ILE A 42 -15.99 -9.71 6.99
CA ILE A 42 -15.39 -9.75 8.34
C ILE A 42 -16.33 -9.15 9.37
N GLU A 43 -16.89 -7.97 9.09
CA GLU A 43 -17.82 -7.27 10.00
C GLU A 43 -19.10 -8.07 10.23
N GLU A 44 -19.64 -8.72 9.20
CA GLU A 44 -20.77 -9.64 9.31
C GLU A 44 -20.44 -10.82 10.23
N TYR A 45 -19.23 -11.38 10.12
CA TYR A 45 -18.81 -12.53 10.92
C TYR A 45 -18.59 -12.19 12.41
N ILE A 46 -17.97 -11.05 12.70
CA ILE A 46 -17.75 -10.60 14.09
C ILE A 46 -18.99 -9.92 14.70
N GLY A 47 -19.98 -9.59 13.87
CA GLY A 47 -21.27 -9.03 14.29
C GLY A 47 -21.26 -7.54 14.64
N HIS A 48 -20.18 -6.82 14.31
CA HIS A 48 -20.07 -5.38 14.52
C HIS A 48 -19.11 -4.75 13.51
N SER A 49 -19.26 -3.44 13.27
CA SER A 49 -18.33 -2.71 12.41
C SER A 49 -16.98 -2.48 13.08
N ILE A 50 -15.93 -2.42 12.27
CA ILE A 50 -14.56 -2.09 12.69
C ILE A 50 -14.40 -0.56 12.59
N PRO A 51 -14.03 0.12 13.69
CA PRO A 51 -13.79 1.57 13.64
C PRO A 51 -12.65 1.93 12.69
N VAL A 52 -12.89 2.93 11.83
CA VAL A 52 -11.87 3.46 10.91
C VAL A 52 -11.30 4.74 11.50
N SER A 53 -9.98 4.79 11.66
CA SER A 53 -9.24 5.98 12.11
C SER A 53 -8.44 6.60 10.97
N GLN A 54 -8.39 7.93 10.91
CA GLN A 54 -7.43 8.65 10.06
C GLN A 54 -6.07 8.75 10.77
N TYR A 55 -5.00 8.96 9.99
CA TYR A 55 -3.69 9.25 10.54
C TYR A 55 -3.53 10.77 10.77
N GLU A 56 -2.78 11.11 11.80
CA GLU A 56 -2.38 12.49 12.11
C GLU A 56 -1.31 12.94 11.10
N THR A 57 -1.58 14.01 10.36
CA THR A 57 -0.68 14.45 9.27
C THR A 57 0.62 15.04 9.82
N GLU A 58 0.57 15.62 11.01
CA GLU A 58 1.68 16.26 11.72
C GLU A 58 2.61 15.22 12.36
N ALA A 59 2.12 13.99 12.56
CA ALA A 59 2.91 12.85 13.04
C ALA A 59 3.74 12.18 11.94
N LEU A 60 3.58 12.58 10.68
CA LEU A 60 4.36 12.05 9.56
C LEU A 60 5.81 12.52 9.64
N LEU A 61 6.72 11.60 9.34
CA LEU A 61 8.14 11.93 9.18
C LEU A 61 8.34 12.76 7.90
N GLU A 62 9.26 13.73 7.96
CA GLU A 62 9.71 14.44 6.77
C GLU A 62 10.48 13.47 5.85
N LEU A 63 9.85 13.04 4.76
CA LEU A 63 10.49 12.15 3.79
C LEU A 63 11.53 12.92 2.96
N PRO A 64 12.74 12.37 2.75
CA PRO A 64 13.73 12.99 1.88
C PRO A 64 13.18 13.05 0.45
N LYS A 65 13.50 14.14 -0.27
CA LYS A 65 13.10 14.29 -1.67
C LYS A 65 13.56 13.07 -2.48
N PRO A 66 12.68 12.41 -3.24
CA PRO A 66 13.05 11.21 -3.99
C PRO A 66 14.20 11.52 -4.95
N TYR A 67 15.24 10.69 -4.92
CA TYR A 67 16.38 10.84 -5.80
C TYR A 67 15.95 10.60 -7.25
N ARG A 68 15.86 11.67 -8.05
CA ARG A 68 15.65 11.55 -9.49
C ARG A 68 16.94 11.08 -10.16
N LEU A 69 16.95 9.82 -10.59
CA LEU A 69 17.94 9.32 -11.54
C LEU A 69 17.90 10.21 -12.79
N LYS A 70 18.98 10.96 -13.05
CA LYS A 70 19.14 11.66 -14.32
C LYS A 70 19.27 10.60 -15.41
N ARG A 71 18.22 10.42 -16.21
CA ARG A 71 18.31 9.60 -17.44
C ARG A 71 19.43 10.17 -18.30
N ALA A 72 20.43 9.35 -18.62
CA ALA A 72 21.46 9.72 -19.59
C ALA A 72 20.79 10.01 -20.94
N VAL A 73 21.01 11.20 -21.48
CA VAL A 73 20.56 11.55 -22.84
C VAL A 73 21.38 10.68 -23.81
N PRO A 74 20.75 9.87 -24.67
CA PRO A 74 21.49 9.09 -25.66
C PRO A 74 22.20 10.05 -26.64
N PRO A 75 23.44 9.75 -27.06
CA PRO A 75 24.20 10.62 -27.94
C PRO A 75 23.49 10.74 -29.30
N GLN A 76 23.29 11.99 -29.73
CA GLN A 76 22.62 12.37 -30.96
C GLN A 76 23.45 11.88 -32.15
N GLY A 77 22.92 10.92 -32.91
CA GLY A 77 23.60 10.35 -34.08
C GLY A 77 23.86 11.40 -35.16
N HIS A 78 25.10 11.47 -35.64
CA HIS A 78 25.47 12.26 -36.81
C HIS A 78 24.85 11.67 -38.09
N THR A 79 23.82 12.34 -38.61
CA THR A 79 23.29 12.08 -39.96
C THR A 79 24.33 12.47 -41.00
N ARG A 80 25.00 11.49 -41.62
CA ARG A 80 25.87 11.73 -42.77
C ARG A 80 25.01 12.01 -44.01
N HIS A 81 25.11 13.25 -44.52
CA HIS A 81 24.53 13.69 -45.78
C HIS A 81 25.19 12.95 -46.94
N ARG A 82 24.42 12.15 -47.69
CA ARG A 82 24.88 11.53 -48.96
C ARG A 82 24.16 12.22 -50.12
N SER A 83 24.83 13.18 -50.73
CA SER A 83 24.35 13.91 -51.91
C SER A 83 24.44 13.01 -53.14
N TYR A 84 23.32 12.78 -53.83
CA TYR A 84 23.32 12.10 -55.13
C TYR A 84 23.65 13.12 -56.23
N HIS A 85 24.67 12.80 -57.02
CA HIS A 85 25.05 13.48 -58.25
C HIS A 85 24.25 12.86 -59.40
N THR A 86 23.36 13.61 -60.02
CA THR A 86 22.68 13.23 -61.28
C THR A 86 23.28 14.03 -62.43
N LYS A 87 23.67 13.32 -63.49
CA LYS A 87 23.96 13.87 -64.82
C LYS A 87 22.67 14.17 -65.56
#